data_AF-A0AAV3S8A4-F1
#
_entry.id   AF-A0AAV3S8A4-F1
#
_cell.length_a   1.000
_cell.length_b   1.000
_cell.length_c   1.000
_cell.angle_alpha   90.00
_cell.angle_beta   90.00
_cell.angle_gamma   90.00
#
_symmetry.space_group_name_H-M   'P 1'
#
loop_
_entity.id
_entity.type
_entity.pdbx_description
1 polymer ?
#
loop_
_entity_poly.entity_id
_entity_poly.type
_entity_poly.pdbx_seq_one_letter_code
_entity_poly.pdbx_strand_id
1 'polypeptide(L)'
;MGAIEDTYADLETDEVSLDEFREAVAEKVEQMGGLADDETAAMLLAHELQDGEVNGIADVTPEMDEAKFVGKVVSVGELRTFERDDEEAEDGRVLNVEVADESGSIRVSLWDEQAANAAGELQVGDVIRVAGRPTDGYNGVEVSADRVEPDPDTEIDVQISDTYRIEDLSVGISDVTLVGEVLDTDAVRTFDRDDGSEGRVANLSLGDETGRVTVTLWDERTEAVEEFSPGAVVEVVDGYVRERDGSTELHVGNRGAIEAVDADVEFVPESTPIEELEMDDVADIAGVIRSMDEKRTFDRDDGSEGQVRNVRLQDDTGDIRVALWGEKADRDIGPGDEVMFTDVEIQDGWQDDIEASAGWRASVVELADGATTTVSGDDEPSENAETGLDAYADGTAPEAASNDAGGDAADSADTDGDADGEDVEFTGTVVQARDPVILDDGTETMSVETDADVTLGQTVTVRGTLRDDRLDAEEVR
;
A
#
# COMPACT_ATOMS: atom_id res chain seq x y z
N MET A 1 -37.57 -26.06 33.56
CA MET A 1 -37.05 -26.78 32.40
C MET A 1 -36.70 -28.20 32.83
N GLY A 2 -36.76 -29.16 31.93
CA GLY A 2 -36.07 -30.44 32.09
C GLY A 2 -34.57 -30.25 31.84
N ALA A 3 -33.73 -31.16 32.36
CA ALA A 3 -32.27 -31.04 32.32
C ALA A 3 -31.71 -30.81 30.90
N ILE A 4 -32.30 -31.42 29.87
CA ILE A 4 -31.94 -31.21 28.45
C ILE A 4 -32.16 -29.77 28.00
N GLU A 5 -33.26 -29.15 28.44
CA GLU A 5 -33.62 -27.77 28.05
C GLU A 5 -32.74 -26.74 28.78
N ASP A 6 -32.31 -27.05 30.00
CA ASP A 6 -31.36 -26.23 30.75
C ASP A 6 -29.98 -26.29 30.08
N THR A 7 -29.46 -27.49 29.76
CA THR A 7 -28.19 -27.63 29.03
C THR A 7 -28.21 -26.99 27.64
N TYR A 8 -29.31 -27.10 26.89
CA TYR A 8 -29.45 -26.46 25.59
C TYR A 8 -29.48 -24.92 25.70
N ALA A 9 -30.11 -24.38 26.74
CA ALA A 9 -30.11 -22.93 26.95
C ALA A 9 -28.71 -22.40 27.31
N ASP A 10 -27.89 -23.19 27.99
CA ASP A 10 -26.50 -22.85 28.34
C ASP A 10 -25.53 -23.00 27.15
N LEU A 11 -25.93 -23.72 26.10
CA LEU A 11 -25.12 -23.95 24.91
C LEU A 11 -24.95 -22.70 24.05
N GLU A 12 -25.93 -21.77 24.12
CA GLU A 12 -26.01 -20.54 23.31
C GLU A 12 -25.67 -20.76 21.82
N THR A 13 -26.02 -21.94 21.29
CA THR A 13 -25.69 -22.35 19.91
C THR A 13 -26.91 -22.24 18.98
N ASP A 14 -26.66 -21.78 17.76
CA ASP A 14 -27.60 -21.83 16.64
C ASP A 14 -27.35 -23.06 15.74
N GLU A 15 -26.47 -23.99 16.14
CA GLU A 15 -26.11 -25.14 15.31
C GLU A 15 -27.23 -26.17 15.13
N VAL A 16 -28.01 -26.40 16.19
CA VAL A 16 -29.06 -27.42 16.23
C VAL A 16 -30.30 -26.85 16.92
N SER A 17 -31.49 -27.19 16.41
CA SER A 17 -32.73 -26.82 17.10
C SER A 17 -32.90 -27.61 18.40
N LEU A 18 -33.66 -27.07 19.37
CA LEU A 18 -33.96 -27.77 20.63
C LEU A 18 -34.56 -29.17 20.41
N ASP A 19 -35.34 -29.34 19.34
CA ASP A 19 -35.95 -30.63 19.00
C ASP A 19 -34.93 -31.63 18.42
N GLU A 20 -34.01 -31.18 17.57
CA GLU A 20 -32.89 -32.00 17.08
C GLU A 20 -31.91 -32.35 18.20
N PHE A 21 -31.60 -31.40 19.09
CA PHE A 21 -30.76 -31.64 20.25
C PHE A 21 -31.36 -32.73 21.16
N ARG A 22 -32.68 -32.69 21.39
CA ARG A 22 -33.37 -33.75 22.15
C ARG A 22 -33.28 -35.12 21.47
N GLU A 23 -33.42 -35.16 20.14
CA GLU A 23 -33.33 -36.41 19.39
C GLU A 23 -31.90 -36.98 19.44
N ALA A 24 -30.88 -36.13 19.28
CA ALA A 24 -29.48 -36.51 19.38
C ALA A 24 -29.10 -36.99 20.80
N VAL A 25 -29.64 -36.35 21.85
CA VAL A 25 -29.48 -36.82 23.24
C VAL A 25 -30.07 -38.23 23.41
N ALA A 26 -31.26 -38.48 22.88
CA ALA A 26 -31.89 -39.80 22.95
C ALA A 26 -31.06 -40.87 22.23
N GLU A 27 -30.51 -40.56 21.06
CA GLU A 27 -29.62 -41.46 20.32
C GLU A 27 -28.32 -41.74 21.11
N LYS A 28 -27.71 -40.72 21.71
CA LYS A 28 -26.49 -40.86 22.51
C LYS A 28 -26.71 -41.74 23.76
N VAL A 29 -27.86 -41.61 24.42
CA VAL A 29 -28.26 -42.49 25.53
C VAL A 29 -28.38 -43.94 25.07
N GLU A 30 -28.99 -44.18 23.90
CA GLU A 30 -29.09 -45.52 23.31
C GLU A 30 -27.71 -46.08 22.92
N GLN A 31 -26.85 -45.26 22.32
CA GLN A 31 -25.49 -45.62 21.92
C GLN A 31 -24.62 -46.00 23.12
N MET A 32 -24.80 -45.31 24.26
CA MET A 32 -24.14 -45.65 25.52
C MET A 32 -24.79 -46.85 26.25
N GLY A 33 -25.81 -47.48 25.66
CA GLY A 33 -26.46 -48.67 26.19
C GLY A 33 -27.11 -48.44 27.55
N GLY A 34 -27.57 -47.21 27.82
CA GLY A 34 -28.16 -46.80 29.10
C GLY A 34 -27.16 -46.65 30.25
N LEU A 35 -25.87 -46.50 29.97
CA LEU A 35 -24.84 -46.19 30.98
C LEU A 35 -24.85 -44.71 31.43
N ALA A 36 -25.41 -43.83 30.61
CA ALA A 36 -25.61 -42.42 30.91
C ALA A 36 -27.11 -42.10 30.95
N ASP A 37 -27.48 -41.17 31.82
CA ASP A 37 -28.80 -40.56 31.85
C ASP A 37 -28.88 -39.38 30.87
N ASP A 38 -30.11 -38.94 30.57
CA ASP A 38 -30.40 -37.88 29.60
C ASP A 38 -29.61 -36.59 29.89
N GLU A 39 -29.39 -36.27 31.17
CA GLU A 39 -28.59 -35.11 31.60
C GLU A 39 -27.11 -35.28 31.23
N THR A 40 -26.49 -36.42 31.54
CA THR A 40 -25.09 -36.68 31.19
C THR A 40 -24.90 -36.76 29.67
N ALA A 41 -25.84 -37.36 28.95
CA ALA A 41 -25.80 -37.41 27.50
C ALA A 41 -25.95 -36.01 26.88
N ALA A 42 -26.84 -35.16 27.40
CA ALA A 42 -26.96 -33.76 27.01
C ALA A 42 -25.69 -32.96 27.28
N MET A 43 -25.06 -33.12 28.46
CA MET A 43 -23.80 -32.43 28.76
C MET A 43 -22.64 -32.88 27.86
N LEU A 44 -22.56 -34.16 27.52
CA LEU A 44 -21.54 -34.66 26.59
C LEU A 44 -21.76 -34.14 25.18
N LEU A 45 -23.00 -34.12 24.71
CA LEU A 45 -23.34 -33.55 23.41
C LEU A 45 -23.08 -32.05 23.36
N ALA A 46 -23.39 -31.34 24.46
CA ALA A 46 -23.12 -29.91 24.56
C ALA A 46 -21.62 -29.58 24.51
N HIS A 47 -20.81 -30.37 25.21
CA HIS A 47 -19.36 -30.23 25.13
C HIS A 47 -18.86 -30.51 23.70
N GLU A 48 -19.35 -31.59 23.06
CA GLU A 48 -18.98 -31.97 21.70
C GLU A 48 -19.43 -30.94 20.64
N LEU A 49 -20.53 -30.23 20.86
CA LEU A 49 -20.97 -29.12 20.01
C LEU A 49 -20.08 -27.88 20.18
N GLN A 50 -19.78 -27.48 21.43
CA GLN A 50 -18.91 -26.33 21.70
C GLN A 50 -17.43 -26.57 21.42
N ASP A 51 -16.96 -27.82 21.46
CA ASP A 51 -15.57 -28.14 21.17
C ASP A 51 -15.23 -27.76 19.73
N GLY A 52 -14.16 -26.97 19.55
CA GLY A 52 -13.66 -26.53 18.25
C GLY A 52 -14.31 -25.27 17.68
N GLU A 53 -15.32 -24.68 18.32
CA GLU A 53 -15.92 -23.41 17.87
C GLU A 53 -14.92 -22.26 17.99
N VAL A 54 -14.75 -21.49 16.90
CA VAL A 54 -13.90 -20.29 16.87
C VAL A 54 -14.75 -19.03 16.71
N ASN A 55 -14.29 -17.89 17.26
CA ASN A 55 -15.05 -16.63 17.19
C ASN A 55 -15.05 -16.02 15.79
N GLY A 56 -14.02 -16.33 15.01
CA GLY A 56 -13.88 -15.92 13.62
C GLY A 56 -12.83 -16.76 12.92
N ILE A 57 -12.86 -16.74 11.59
CA ILE A 57 -11.95 -17.47 10.72
C ILE A 57 -10.47 -17.12 11.02
N ALA A 58 -10.16 -15.87 11.39
CA ALA A 58 -8.80 -15.47 11.73
C ALA A 58 -8.22 -16.17 12.97
N ASP A 59 -9.08 -16.72 13.85
CA ASP A 59 -8.65 -17.44 15.06
C ASP A 59 -8.23 -18.90 14.76
N VAL A 60 -8.47 -19.39 13.54
CA VAL A 60 -8.17 -20.78 13.16
C VAL A 60 -6.66 -21.01 13.09
N THR A 61 -6.16 -21.98 13.85
CA THR A 61 -4.73 -22.32 13.90
C THR A 61 -4.50 -23.80 13.61
N PRO A 62 -3.33 -24.18 13.02
CA PRO A 62 -3.04 -25.57 12.65
C PRO A 62 -2.80 -26.48 13.86
N GLU A 63 -2.70 -25.91 15.07
CA GLU A 63 -2.57 -26.65 16.32
C GLU A 63 -3.91 -27.17 16.86
N MET A 64 -5.03 -26.71 16.32
CA MET A 64 -6.37 -27.15 16.70
C MET A 64 -6.66 -28.57 16.17
N ASP A 65 -7.33 -29.38 16.99
CA ASP A 65 -7.76 -30.73 16.57
C ASP A 65 -8.91 -30.69 15.57
N GLU A 66 -9.82 -29.72 15.74
CA GLU A 66 -10.98 -29.43 14.91
C GLU A 66 -11.32 -27.93 15.06
N ALA A 67 -11.73 -27.29 13.97
CA ALA A 67 -12.25 -25.93 13.95
C ALA A 67 -13.66 -25.95 13.36
N LYS A 68 -14.57 -25.21 14.01
CA LYS A 68 -15.95 -25.00 13.60
C LYS A 68 -16.22 -23.51 13.47
N PHE A 69 -16.70 -23.10 12.31
CA PHE A 69 -16.99 -21.70 11.99
C PHE A 69 -18.04 -21.59 10.89
N VAL A 70 -18.59 -20.40 10.74
CA VAL A 70 -19.49 -20.06 9.63
C VAL A 70 -18.78 -19.05 8.74
N GLY A 71 -18.87 -19.25 7.43
CA GLY A 71 -18.24 -18.38 6.45
C GLY A 71 -19.08 -18.24 5.20
N LYS A 72 -19.00 -17.07 4.58
CA LYS A 72 -19.56 -16.80 3.26
C LYS A 72 -18.59 -17.28 2.19
N VAL A 73 -19.06 -18.07 1.24
CA VAL A 73 -18.29 -18.56 0.10
C VAL A 73 -17.92 -17.37 -0.78
N VAL A 74 -16.63 -17.09 -0.89
CA VAL A 74 -16.10 -16.02 -1.77
C VAL A 74 -15.60 -16.59 -3.09
N SER A 75 -15.16 -17.85 -3.10
CA SER A 75 -14.70 -18.54 -4.31
C SER A 75 -14.95 -20.05 -4.25
N VAL A 76 -15.25 -20.65 -5.40
CA VAL A 76 -15.39 -22.10 -5.58
C VAL A 76 -14.44 -22.55 -6.69
N GLY A 77 -13.45 -23.37 -6.33
CA GLY A 77 -12.47 -23.90 -7.26
C GLY A 77 -13.03 -24.98 -8.19
N GLU A 78 -12.17 -25.52 -9.06
CA GLU A 78 -12.54 -26.62 -9.94
C GLU A 78 -12.49 -27.97 -9.23
N LEU A 79 -13.44 -28.86 -9.53
CA LEU A 79 -13.42 -30.24 -9.04
C LEU A 79 -12.24 -31.01 -9.68
N ARG A 80 -11.28 -31.41 -8.86
CA ARG A 80 -10.11 -32.18 -9.30
C ARG A 80 -10.26 -33.65 -8.93
N THR A 81 -9.75 -34.52 -9.79
CA THR A 81 -9.74 -35.98 -9.59
C THR A 81 -8.31 -36.51 -9.58
N PHE A 82 -8.01 -37.48 -8.71
CA PHE A 82 -6.70 -38.11 -8.62
C PHE A 82 -6.79 -39.61 -8.34
N GLU A 83 -5.82 -40.37 -8.82
CA GLU A 83 -5.72 -41.81 -8.58
C GLU A 83 -5.21 -42.06 -7.15
N ARG A 84 -5.82 -43.01 -6.44
CA ARG A 84 -5.35 -43.44 -5.11
C ARG A 84 -4.28 -44.53 -5.25
N ASP A 85 -3.42 -44.63 -4.25
CA ASP A 85 -2.36 -45.66 -4.21
C ASP A 85 -2.91 -47.11 -4.26
N ASP A 86 -4.17 -47.30 -3.87
CA ASP A 86 -4.85 -48.58 -3.95
C ASP A 86 -5.48 -48.75 -5.35
N GLU A 87 -4.95 -49.68 -6.14
CA GLU A 87 -5.40 -49.99 -7.51
C GLU A 87 -6.87 -50.44 -7.61
N GLU A 88 -7.51 -50.81 -6.49
CA GLU A 88 -8.93 -51.17 -6.42
C GLU A 88 -9.83 -50.03 -5.89
N ALA A 89 -9.26 -48.93 -5.39
CA ALA A 89 -10.03 -47.80 -4.89
C ALA A 89 -10.54 -46.90 -6.03
N GLU A 90 -11.70 -46.30 -5.81
CA GLU A 90 -12.22 -45.28 -6.72
C GLU A 90 -11.33 -44.03 -6.69
N ASP A 91 -11.28 -43.31 -7.83
CA ASP A 91 -10.54 -42.06 -7.95
C ASP A 91 -10.99 -41.08 -6.86
N GLY A 92 -10.00 -40.54 -6.13
CA GLY A 92 -10.23 -39.50 -5.14
C GLY A 92 -10.66 -38.20 -5.81
N ARG A 93 -11.46 -37.40 -5.11
CA ARG A 93 -11.90 -36.08 -5.58
C ARG A 93 -11.61 -35.02 -4.54
N VAL A 94 -11.24 -33.82 -4.99
CA VAL A 94 -11.03 -32.68 -4.11
C VAL A 94 -11.60 -31.43 -4.77
N LEU A 95 -12.30 -30.62 -3.96
CA LEU A 95 -12.80 -29.30 -4.33
C LEU A 95 -12.33 -28.32 -3.25
N ASN A 96 -11.63 -27.28 -3.68
CA ASN A 96 -11.23 -26.21 -2.78
C ASN A 96 -12.25 -25.08 -2.86
N VAL A 97 -12.70 -24.62 -1.70
CA VAL A 97 -13.63 -23.51 -1.55
C VAL A 97 -12.96 -22.48 -0.65
N GLU A 98 -13.10 -21.20 -0.97
CA GLU A 98 -12.69 -20.14 -0.06
C GLU A 98 -13.90 -19.54 0.62
N VAL A 99 -13.80 -19.41 1.93
CA VAL A 99 -14.84 -18.83 2.78
C VAL A 99 -14.26 -17.72 3.61
N ALA A 100 -15.08 -16.70 3.86
CA ALA A 100 -14.68 -15.53 4.61
C ALA A 100 -15.78 -15.07 5.57
N ASP A 101 -15.36 -14.40 6.63
CA ASP A 101 -16.19 -13.67 7.57
C ASP A 101 -15.60 -12.26 7.79
N GLU A 102 -16.13 -11.53 8.78
CA GLU A 102 -15.65 -10.18 9.11
C GLU A 102 -14.21 -10.17 9.67
N SER A 103 -13.70 -11.32 10.12
CA SER A 103 -12.38 -11.46 10.74
C SER A 103 -11.30 -11.85 9.73
N GLY A 104 -11.64 -12.58 8.67
CA GLY A 104 -10.70 -13.01 7.65
C GLY A 104 -11.28 -14.08 6.73
N SER A 105 -10.40 -14.73 5.97
CA SER A 105 -10.76 -15.80 5.04
C SER A 105 -9.86 -17.02 5.20
N ILE A 106 -10.38 -18.17 4.81
CA ILE A 106 -9.65 -19.44 4.88
C ILE A 106 -10.08 -20.36 3.76
N ARG A 107 -9.11 -21.14 3.26
CA ARG A 107 -9.41 -22.21 2.32
C ARG A 107 -9.96 -23.43 3.05
N VAL A 108 -11.05 -23.95 2.52
CA VAL A 108 -11.69 -25.20 2.94
C VAL A 108 -11.56 -26.24 1.82
N SER A 109 -10.96 -27.38 2.14
CA SER A 109 -10.81 -28.51 1.22
C SER A 109 -11.93 -29.53 1.47
N LEU A 110 -12.75 -29.76 0.45
CA LEU A 110 -13.81 -30.77 0.45
C LEU A 110 -13.31 -32.02 -0.27
N TRP A 111 -13.59 -33.20 0.28
CA TRP A 111 -13.11 -34.46 -0.25
C TRP A 111 -14.23 -35.38 -0.74
N ASP A 112 -13.92 -36.16 -1.77
CA ASP A 112 -14.72 -37.26 -2.30
C ASP A 112 -16.18 -36.89 -2.61
N GLU A 113 -17.14 -37.44 -1.85
CA GLU A 113 -18.57 -37.21 -2.05
C GLU A 113 -18.95 -35.76 -1.73
N GLN A 114 -18.35 -35.16 -0.69
CA GLN A 114 -18.58 -33.75 -0.35
C GLN A 114 -18.12 -32.84 -1.49
N ALA A 115 -16.94 -33.11 -2.05
CA ALA A 115 -16.42 -32.39 -3.21
C ALA A 115 -17.36 -32.48 -4.41
N ALA A 116 -17.86 -33.68 -4.70
CA ALA A 116 -18.74 -33.92 -5.84
C ALA A 116 -20.11 -33.23 -5.70
N ASN A 117 -20.67 -33.21 -4.49
CA ASN A 117 -21.93 -32.54 -4.21
C ASN A 117 -21.77 -31.02 -4.28
N ALA A 118 -20.78 -30.48 -3.56
CA ALA A 118 -20.50 -29.05 -3.51
C ALA A 118 -20.21 -28.45 -4.91
N ALA A 119 -19.52 -29.19 -5.79
CA ALA A 119 -19.21 -28.72 -7.14
C ALA A 119 -20.44 -28.38 -8.01
N GLY A 120 -21.61 -28.94 -7.69
CA GLY A 120 -22.86 -28.66 -8.42
C GLY A 120 -23.89 -27.84 -7.64
N GLU A 121 -23.68 -27.65 -6.33
CA GLU A 121 -24.67 -27.08 -5.41
C GLU A 121 -24.20 -25.75 -4.81
N LEU A 122 -22.91 -25.64 -4.49
CA LEU A 122 -22.33 -24.50 -3.82
C LEU A 122 -22.02 -23.37 -4.80
N GLN A 123 -22.41 -22.15 -4.45
CA GLN A 123 -22.21 -20.94 -5.22
C GLN A 123 -21.52 -19.86 -4.39
N VAL A 124 -20.84 -18.97 -5.09
CA VAL A 124 -20.29 -17.75 -4.49
C VAL A 124 -21.44 -16.94 -3.88
N GLY A 125 -21.26 -16.51 -2.64
CA GLY A 125 -22.24 -15.81 -1.82
C GLY A 125 -23.05 -16.70 -0.87
N ASP A 126 -23.00 -18.03 -1.02
CA ASP A 126 -23.63 -18.95 -0.07
C ASP A 126 -22.96 -18.87 1.29
N VAL A 127 -23.73 -18.96 2.37
CA VAL A 127 -23.18 -19.05 3.74
C VAL A 127 -23.21 -20.50 4.16
N ILE A 128 -22.05 -20.99 4.63
CA ILE A 128 -21.87 -22.38 5.05
C ILE A 128 -21.23 -22.46 6.43
N ARG A 129 -21.68 -23.46 7.19
CA ARG A 129 -21.02 -23.91 8.41
C ARG A 129 -20.03 -25.01 8.08
N VAL A 130 -18.81 -24.87 8.55
CA VAL A 130 -17.71 -25.78 8.29
C VAL A 130 -17.22 -26.33 9.62
N ALA A 131 -17.10 -27.65 9.71
CA ALA A 131 -16.38 -28.34 10.76
C ALA A 131 -15.28 -29.19 10.11
N GLY A 132 -14.03 -29.01 10.53
CA GLY A 132 -12.93 -29.75 9.95
C GLY A 132 -11.61 -29.55 10.65
N ARG A 133 -10.59 -30.27 10.21
CA ARG A 133 -9.24 -30.20 10.79
C ARG A 133 -8.40 -29.11 10.12
N PRO A 134 -7.94 -28.09 10.87
CA PRO A 134 -6.95 -27.14 10.37
C PRO A 134 -5.60 -27.81 10.09
N THR A 135 -4.93 -27.36 9.04
CA THR A 135 -3.65 -27.87 8.58
C THR A 135 -2.79 -26.73 8.06
N ASP A 136 -1.48 -26.88 8.16
CA ASP A 136 -0.53 -25.95 7.56
C ASP A 136 -0.44 -26.26 6.06
N GLY A 137 -1.09 -25.42 5.26
CA GLY A 137 -1.13 -25.54 3.80
C GLY A 137 -0.03 -24.73 3.13
N TYR A 138 0.08 -24.87 1.81
CA TYR A 138 1.09 -24.14 1.03
C TYR A 138 0.94 -22.62 1.12
N ASN A 139 -0.30 -22.16 1.33
CA ASN A 139 -0.62 -20.74 1.31
C ASN A 139 -0.92 -20.13 2.69
N GLY A 140 -0.72 -20.88 3.77
CA GLY A 140 -1.18 -20.54 5.11
C GLY A 140 -2.04 -21.66 5.70
N VAL A 141 -2.77 -21.35 6.76
CA VAL A 141 -3.67 -22.31 7.41
C VAL A 141 -4.83 -22.64 6.46
N GLU A 142 -5.12 -23.93 6.28
CA GLU A 142 -6.23 -24.43 5.46
C GLU A 142 -7.01 -25.48 6.27
N VAL A 143 -8.33 -25.59 6.06
CA VAL A 143 -9.18 -26.55 6.78
C VAL A 143 -9.58 -27.69 5.86
N SER A 144 -9.25 -28.91 6.24
CA SER A 144 -9.83 -30.11 5.62
C SER A 144 -11.20 -30.35 6.24
N ALA A 145 -12.28 -30.11 5.49
CA ALA A 145 -13.63 -30.25 6.02
C ALA A 145 -13.97 -31.73 6.29
N ASP A 146 -14.46 -31.98 7.49
CA ASP A 146 -15.11 -33.23 7.86
C ASP A 146 -16.63 -33.12 7.63
N ARG A 147 -17.19 -31.92 7.79
CA ARG A 147 -18.60 -31.60 7.56
C ARG A 147 -18.77 -30.18 7.02
N VAL A 148 -19.66 -30.02 6.03
CA VAL A 148 -20.11 -28.72 5.52
C VAL A 148 -21.62 -28.74 5.39
N GLU A 149 -22.28 -27.72 5.93
CA GLU A 149 -23.73 -27.57 5.95
C GLU A 149 -24.13 -26.15 5.53
N PRO A 150 -25.19 -25.97 4.71
CA PRO A 150 -25.66 -24.64 4.36
C PRO A 150 -26.28 -23.94 5.57
N ASP A 151 -25.95 -22.66 5.75
CA ASP A 151 -26.47 -21.81 6.83
C ASP A 151 -27.00 -20.48 6.29
N PRO A 152 -28.10 -20.48 5.52
CA PRO A 152 -28.61 -19.29 4.84
C PRO A 152 -29.24 -18.25 5.77
N ASP A 153 -29.45 -18.59 7.05
CA ASP A 153 -30.06 -17.70 8.04
C ASP A 153 -29.00 -16.78 8.71
N THR A 154 -27.72 -17.15 8.64
CA THR A 154 -26.61 -16.34 9.17
C THR A 154 -26.22 -15.25 8.17
N GLU A 155 -26.25 -13.99 8.61
CA GLU A 155 -25.83 -12.83 7.80
C GLU A 155 -24.34 -12.53 8.02
N ILE A 156 -23.53 -12.64 6.96
CA ILE A 156 -22.10 -12.31 6.97
C ILE A 156 -21.83 -11.16 5.98
N ASP A 157 -21.30 -10.05 6.49
CA ASP A 157 -20.98 -8.85 5.72
C ASP A 157 -19.59 -8.95 5.07
N VAL A 158 -19.48 -9.84 4.08
CA VAL A 158 -18.31 -9.93 3.21
C VAL A 158 -18.66 -9.48 1.80
N GLN A 159 -17.91 -8.51 1.30
CA GLN A 159 -18.03 -8.01 -0.07
C GLN A 159 -17.41 -9.01 -1.05
N ILE A 160 -18.21 -9.42 -2.04
CA ILE A 160 -17.77 -10.27 -3.14
C ILE A 160 -17.87 -9.38 -4.37
N SER A 161 -16.72 -9.10 -4.98
CA SER A 161 -16.65 -8.30 -6.19
C SER A 161 -15.96 -9.08 -7.30
N ASP A 162 -16.45 -8.92 -8.52
CA ASP A 162 -15.76 -9.41 -9.72
C ASP A 162 -14.47 -8.60 -9.99
N THR A 163 -14.32 -7.43 -9.37
CA THR A 163 -13.14 -6.55 -9.49
C THR A 163 -12.93 -5.77 -8.19
N TYR A 164 -11.69 -5.73 -7.71
CA TYR A 164 -11.28 -5.06 -6.48
C TYR A 164 -10.55 -3.77 -6.81
N ARG A 165 -10.77 -2.74 -5.99
CA ARG A 165 -9.88 -1.58 -5.90
C ARG A 165 -8.79 -1.87 -4.88
N ILE A 166 -7.71 -1.10 -4.88
CA ILE A 166 -6.61 -1.30 -3.96
C ILE A 166 -7.06 -1.15 -2.50
N GLU A 167 -7.93 -0.19 -2.17
CA GLU A 167 -8.48 -0.02 -0.82
C GLU A 167 -9.32 -1.23 -0.33
N ASP A 168 -9.85 -2.03 -1.27
CA ASP A 168 -10.72 -3.17 -0.94
C ASP A 168 -9.90 -4.43 -0.57
N LEU A 169 -8.56 -4.39 -0.72
CA LEU A 169 -7.69 -5.53 -0.46
C LEU A 169 -7.48 -5.77 1.04
N SER A 170 -7.79 -6.98 1.50
CA SER A 170 -7.50 -7.45 2.85
C SER A 170 -6.82 -8.81 2.85
N VAL A 171 -6.05 -9.06 3.91
CA VAL A 171 -5.25 -10.29 4.03
C VAL A 171 -6.15 -11.52 3.95
N GLY A 172 -5.76 -12.46 3.09
CA GLY A 172 -6.45 -13.73 2.90
C GLY A 172 -7.42 -13.75 1.72
N ILE A 173 -7.84 -12.60 1.16
CA ILE A 173 -8.66 -12.62 -0.06
C ILE A 173 -7.85 -13.26 -1.20
N SER A 174 -8.43 -14.24 -1.89
CA SER A 174 -7.89 -14.79 -3.13
C SER A 174 -8.84 -14.57 -4.31
N ASP A 175 -8.42 -15.03 -5.49
CA ASP A 175 -9.12 -14.84 -6.76
C ASP A 175 -9.41 -13.35 -7.06
N VAL A 176 -8.48 -12.50 -6.61
CA VAL A 176 -8.55 -11.04 -6.79
C VAL A 176 -8.30 -10.71 -8.25
N THR A 177 -9.27 -10.02 -8.85
CA THR A 177 -9.11 -9.31 -10.11
C THR A 177 -9.01 -7.82 -9.84
N LEU A 178 -7.94 -7.16 -10.28
CA LEU A 178 -7.68 -5.74 -9.99
C LEU A 178 -7.08 -5.06 -11.22
N VAL A 179 -7.60 -3.88 -11.58
CA VAL A 179 -7.06 -3.06 -12.67
C VAL A 179 -6.31 -1.88 -12.06
N GLY A 180 -5.07 -1.66 -12.51
CA GLY A 180 -4.23 -0.59 -12.01
C GLY A 180 -3.26 -0.06 -13.06
N GLU A 181 -2.76 1.14 -12.82
CA GLU A 181 -1.63 1.74 -13.55
C GLU A 181 -0.31 1.25 -12.96
N VAL A 182 0.61 0.81 -13.81
CA VAL A 182 1.98 0.45 -13.42
C VAL A 182 2.72 1.72 -12.99
N LEU A 183 3.07 1.82 -11.71
CA LEU A 183 3.84 2.94 -11.17
C LEU A 183 5.33 2.66 -11.23
N ASP A 184 5.72 1.42 -10.94
CA ASP A 184 7.12 1.01 -10.89
C ASP A 184 7.32 -0.49 -11.14
N THR A 185 8.50 -0.87 -11.62
CA THR A 185 8.89 -2.28 -11.86
C THR A 185 10.29 -2.57 -11.32
N ASP A 186 10.42 -3.65 -10.55
CA ASP A 186 11.71 -4.18 -10.08
C ASP A 186 12.28 -5.21 -11.05
N ALA A 187 13.60 -5.46 -10.97
CA ALA A 187 14.22 -6.50 -11.78
C ALA A 187 13.88 -7.91 -11.27
N VAL A 188 13.98 -8.87 -12.20
CA VAL A 188 13.82 -10.29 -11.89
C VAL A 188 14.99 -10.80 -11.05
N ARG A 189 14.68 -11.30 -9.86
CA ARG A 189 15.63 -11.97 -8.96
C ARG A 189 15.46 -13.49 -9.07
N THR A 190 16.57 -14.23 -9.02
CA THR A 190 16.55 -15.69 -9.05
C THR A 190 17.06 -16.29 -7.74
N PHE A 191 16.58 -17.49 -7.40
CA PHE A 191 17.01 -18.24 -6.22
C PHE A 191 16.95 -19.74 -6.45
N ASP A 192 17.77 -20.51 -5.73
CA ASP A 192 17.73 -21.98 -5.76
C ASP A 192 16.63 -22.51 -4.82
N ARG A 193 15.79 -23.43 -5.32
CA ARG A 193 14.80 -24.15 -4.50
C ARG A 193 15.40 -25.40 -3.87
N ASP A 194 14.75 -25.90 -2.82
CA ASP A 194 15.13 -27.15 -2.14
C ASP A 194 15.09 -28.38 -3.06
N ASP A 195 14.25 -28.35 -4.10
CA ASP A 195 14.16 -29.41 -5.11
C ASP A 195 15.26 -29.31 -6.20
N GLY A 196 16.11 -28.27 -6.13
CA GLY A 196 17.18 -27.99 -7.08
C GLY A 196 16.75 -27.28 -8.35
N SER A 197 15.48 -26.85 -8.47
CA SER A 197 15.04 -25.94 -9.53
C SER A 197 15.40 -24.48 -9.21
N GLU A 198 15.47 -23.64 -10.25
CA GLU A 198 15.63 -22.19 -10.09
C GLU A 198 14.25 -21.54 -10.01
N GLY A 199 14.02 -20.73 -8.98
CA GLY A 199 12.85 -19.87 -8.84
C GLY A 199 13.13 -18.45 -9.27
N ARG A 200 12.10 -17.76 -9.76
CA ARG A 200 12.16 -16.34 -10.12
C ARG A 200 11.12 -15.56 -9.33
N VAL A 201 11.47 -14.34 -8.94
CA VAL A 201 10.57 -13.38 -8.29
C VAL A 201 10.86 -11.97 -8.78
N ALA A 202 9.82 -11.21 -9.06
CA ALA A 202 9.90 -9.80 -9.42
C ALA A 202 8.73 -9.05 -8.79
N ASN A 203 8.91 -7.77 -8.52
CA ASN A 203 7.87 -6.93 -7.94
C ASN A 203 7.47 -5.85 -8.94
N LEU A 204 6.21 -5.47 -8.87
CA LEU A 204 5.55 -4.44 -9.64
C LEU A 204 4.80 -3.56 -8.64
N SER A 205 4.76 -2.25 -8.84
CA SER A 205 3.88 -1.37 -8.10
C SER A 205 2.71 -0.97 -8.97
N LEU A 206 1.48 -1.19 -8.49
CA LEU A 206 0.25 -0.76 -9.14
C LEU A 206 -0.43 0.34 -8.32
N GLY A 207 -0.99 1.33 -9.01
CA GLY A 207 -1.81 2.37 -8.43
C GLY A 207 -3.19 2.45 -9.08
N ASP A 208 -4.17 2.89 -8.30
CA ASP A 208 -5.49 3.29 -8.77
C ASP A 208 -5.94 4.55 -8.02
N GLU A 209 -7.20 4.98 -8.19
CA GLU A 209 -7.74 6.15 -7.52
C GLU A 209 -7.82 6.02 -5.98
N THR A 210 -7.62 4.81 -5.45
CA THR A 210 -7.79 4.45 -4.05
C THR A 210 -6.48 4.19 -3.30
N GLY A 211 -5.37 4.06 -4.03
CA GLY A 211 -4.05 3.91 -3.41
C GLY A 211 -3.04 3.18 -4.29
N ARG A 212 -2.09 2.50 -3.64
CA ARG A 212 -1.01 1.74 -4.25
C ARG A 212 -0.85 0.37 -3.60
N VAL A 213 -0.52 -0.65 -4.40
CA VAL A 213 -0.20 -2.00 -3.92
C VAL A 213 1.05 -2.55 -4.59
N THR A 214 1.86 -3.30 -3.82
CA THR A 214 2.96 -4.09 -4.39
C THR A 214 2.43 -5.42 -4.89
N VAL A 215 2.69 -5.73 -6.14
CA VAL A 215 2.36 -6.98 -6.81
C VAL A 215 3.61 -7.86 -6.90
N THR A 216 3.60 -9.00 -6.23
CA THR A 216 4.70 -9.97 -6.23
C THR A 216 4.44 -11.05 -7.28
N LEU A 217 5.26 -11.07 -8.33
CA LEU A 217 5.17 -11.98 -9.47
C LEU A 217 6.14 -13.15 -9.27
N TRP A 218 5.66 -14.37 -9.52
CA TRP A 218 6.46 -15.60 -9.38
C TRP A 218 6.70 -16.28 -10.73
N ASP A 219 7.90 -16.85 -10.88
CA ASP A 219 8.28 -17.75 -11.99
C ASP A 219 8.03 -17.18 -13.39
N GLU A 220 7.15 -17.79 -14.20
CA GLU A 220 6.79 -17.28 -15.52
C GLU A 220 6.10 -15.91 -15.48
N ARG A 221 5.49 -15.54 -14.35
CA ARG A 221 4.81 -14.24 -14.22
C ARG A 221 5.79 -13.09 -14.09
N THR A 222 7.05 -13.35 -13.76
CA THR A 222 8.08 -12.30 -13.72
C THR A 222 8.37 -11.70 -15.10
N GLU A 223 8.02 -12.37 -16.19
CA GLU A 223 8.20 -11.84 -17.54
C GLU A 223 7.40 -10.53 -17.76
N ALA A 224 6.36 -10.31 -16.96
CA ALA A 224 5.54 -9.09 -16.99
C ALA A 224 6.33 -7.81 -16.64
N VAL A 225 7.35 -7.87 -15.78
CA VAL A 225 8.16 -6.67 -15.45
C VAL A 225 9.06 -6.23 -16.62
N GLU A 226 9.29 -7.11 -17.60
CA GLU A 226 10.01 -6.78 -18.83
C GLU A 226 9.03 -6.36 -19.96
N GLU A 227 7.76 -6.73 -19.85
CA GLU A 227 6.71 -6.41 -20.82
C GLU A 227 6.09 -5.04 -20.57
N PHE A 228 5.84 -4.70 -19.30
CA PHE A 228 5.18 -3.46 -18.90
C PHE A 228 6.19 -2.41 -18.43
N SER A 229 5.89 -1.16 -18.75
CA SER A 229 6.64 0.01 -18.31
C SER A 229 5.75 0.91 -17.45
N PRO A 230 6.31 1.80 -16.62
CA PRO A 230 5.54 2.80 -15.90
C PRO A 230 4.55 3.55 -16.82
N GLY A 231 3.33 3.76 -16.33
CA GLY A 231 2.21 4.35 -17.06
C GLY A 231 1.38 3.37 -17.90
N ALA A 232 1.72 2.07 -17.95
CA ALA A 232 0.88 1.05 -18.57
C ALA A 232 -0.31 0.71 -17.66
N VAL A 233 -1.50 0.49 -18.23
CA VAL A 233 -2.67 0.00 -17.47
C VAL A 233 -2.79 -1.52 -17.65
N VAL A 234 -2.84 -2.23 -16.54
CA VAL A 234 -2.85 -3.70 -16.50
C VAL A 234 -3.96 -4.22 -15.60
N GLU A 235 -4.47 -5.38 -15.93
CA GLU A 235 -5.39 -6.17 -15.11
C GLU A 235 -4.63 -7.37 -14.54
N VAL A 236 -4.63 -7.49 -13.21
CA VAL A 236 -4.22 -8.70 -12.50
C VAL A 236 -5.44 -9.60 -12.35
N VAL A 237 -5.30 -10.88 -12.67
CA VAL A 237 -6.36 -11.89 -12.58
C VAL A 237 -5.87 -13.05 -11.69
N ASP A 238 -6.78 -13.59 -10.88
CA ASP A 238 -6.53 -14.66 -9.90
C ASP A 238 -5.32 -14.39 -8.97
N GLY A 239 -5.18 -13.12 -8.56
CA GLY A 239 -4.22 -12.72 -7.53
C GLY A 239 -4.69 -13.14 -6.14
N TYR A 240 -3.77 -13.18 -5.18
CA TYR A 240 -4.13 -13.44 -3.78
C TYR A 240 -3.36 -12.54 -2.83
N VAL A 241 -4.04 -12.04 -1.81
CA VAL A 241 -3.50 -11.04 -0.89
C VAL A 241 -2.72 -11.72 0.24
N ARG A 242 -1.51 -11.25 0.49
CA ARG A 242 -0.69 -11.64 1.63
C ARG A 242 -0.19 -10.44 2.40
N GLU A 243 0.00 -10.63 3.70
CA GLU A 243 0.79 -9.70 4.50
C GLU A 243 2.26 -10.11 4.48
N ARG A 244 3.13 -9.11 4.30
CA ARG A 244 4.57 -9.26 4.48
C ARG A 244 5.12 -8.08 5.25
N ASP A 245 5.66 -8.38 6.44
CA ASP A 245 6.27 -7.39 7.33
C ASP A 245 5.38 -6.15 7.58
N GLY A 246 4.07 -6.36 7.77
CA GLY A 246 3.08 -5.31 8.04
C GLY A 246 2.48 -4.63 6.81
N SER A 247 2.87 -5.02 5.60
CA SER A 247 2.36 -4.45 4.34
C SER A 247 1.55 -5.48 3.55
N THR A 248 0.43 -5.04 2.99
CA THR A 248 -0.42 -5.84 2.09
C THR A 248 0.22 -5.92 0.71
N GLU A 249 0.46 -7.15 0.22
CA GLU A 249 0.98 -7.43 -1.11
C GLU A 249 -0.01 -8.31 -1.89
N LEU A 250 -0.16 -8.05 -3.19
CA LEU A 250 -0.92 -8.88 -4.11
C LEU A 250 0.02 -9.87 -4.81
N HIS A 251 -0.13 -11.16 -4.57
CA HIS A 251 0.75 -12.17 -5.15
C HIS A 251 0.11 -12.79 -6.40
N VAL A 252 0.89 -12.93 -7.47
CA VAL A 252 0.47 -13.58 -8.72
C VAL A 252 1.34 -14.80 -8.95
N GLY A 253 0.73 -15.97 -8.72
CA GLY A 253 1.38 -17.27 -8.92
C GLY A 253 1.05 -17.90 -10.28
N ASN A 254 1.24 -19.22 -10.37
CA ASN A 254 1.02 -19.98 -11.61
C ASN A 254 -0.41 -19.90 -12.17
N ARG A 255 -1.41 -19.74 -11.28
CA ARG A 255 -2.83 -19.63 -11.66
C ARG A 255 -3.19 -18.24 -12.16
N GLY A 256 -2.57 -17.21 -11.58
CA GLY A 256 -2.84 -15.83 -11.94
C GLY A 256 -2.17 -15.38 -13.21
N ALA A 257 -2.63 -14.24 -13.70
CA ALA A 257 -2.12 -13.57 -14.88
C ALA A 257 -2.07 -12.06 -14.64
N ILE A 258 -1.29 -11.40 -15.48
CA ILE A 258 -1.25 -9.95 -15.57
C ILE A 258 -1.25 -9.62 -17.06
N GLU A 259 -2.22 -8.81 -17.49
CA GLU A 259 -2.48 -8.54 -18.89
C GLU A 259 -2.71 -7.04 -19.11
N ALA A 260 -2.20 -6.48 -20.21
CA ALA A 260 -2.51 -5.10 -20.57
C ALA A 260 -3.98 -4.93 -20.93
N VAL A 261 -4.59 -3.85 -20.45
CA VAL A 261 -5.98 -3.50 -20.74
C VAL A 261 -6.12 -2.05 -21.16
N ASP A 262 -7.12 -1.79 -22.01
CA ASP A 262 -7.51 -0.43 -22.40
C ASP A 262 -8.60 0.07 -21.42
N ALA A 263 -8.18 0.49 -20.22
CA ALA A 263 -9.05 1.08 -19.21
C ALA A 263 -8.55 2.48 -18.82
N ASP A 264 -9.48 3.38 -18.49
CA ASP A 264 -9.17 4.69 -17.93
C ASP A 264 -9.00 4.53 -16.40
N VAL A 265 -7.77 4.31 -15.96
CA VAL A 265 -7.36 4.27 -14.55
C VAL A 265 -6.27 5.32 -14.37
N GLU A 266 -6.36 6.11 -13.30
CA GLU A 266 -5.38 7.15 -12.96
C GLU A 266 -5.03 7.03 -11.49
N PHE A 267 -3.73 6.96 -11.19
CA PHE A 267 -3.22 7.06 -9.82
C PHE A 267 -3.02 8.52 -9.44
N VAL A 268 -3.59 8.93 -8.30
CA VAL A 268 -3.37 10.27 -7.74
C VAL A 268 -2.32 10.15 -6.63
N PRO A 269 -1.09 10.65 -6.84
CA PRO A 269 -0.02 10.54 -5.85
C PRO A 269 -0.33 11.39 -4.61
N GLU A 270 -0.34 10.76 -3.45
CA GLU A 270 -0.42 11.42 -2.15
C GLU A 270 0.98 11.51 -1.53
N SER A 271 1.40 12.69 -1.08
CA SER A 271 2.73 12.89 -0.49
C SER A 271 2.67 13.66 0.82
N THR A 272 3.49 13.26 1.77
CA THR A 272 3.76 14.00 3.00
C THR A 272 4.72 15.16 2.70
N PRO A 273 4.41 16.39 3.14
CA PRO A 273 5.32 17.52 2.99
C PRO A 273 6.63 17.28 3.74
N ILE A 274 7.75 17.66 3.12
CA ILE A 274 9.09 17.44 3.70
C ILE A 274 9.24 18.08 5.08
N GLU A 275 8.63 19.24 5.31
CA GLU A 275 8.70 19.94 6.61
C GLU A 275 7.98 19.22 7.76
N GLU A 276 7.04 18.31 7.45
CA GLU A 276 6.23 17.58 8.43
C GLU A 276 6.85 16.23 8.83
N LEU A 277 7.93 15.81 8.16
CA LEU A 277 8.58 14.53 8.42
C LEU A 277 9.27 14.50 9.79
N GLU A 278 9.04 13.43 10.55
CA GLU A 278 9.68 13.14 11.82
C GLU A 278 10.56 11.87 11.73
N MET A 279 11.49 11.71 12.69
CA MET A 279 12.31 10.50 12.77
C MET A 279 11.44 9.26 12.97
N ASP A 280 11.85 8.14 12.38
CA ASP A 280 11.18 6.84 12.42
C ASP A 280 9.85 6.78 11.63
N ASP A 281 9.49 7.83 10.91
CA ASP A 281 8.36 7.83 9.98
C ASP A 281 8.61 6.93 8.77
N VAL A 282 7.52 6.38 8.22
CA VAL A 282 7.47 5.81 6.88
C VAL A 282 6.50 6.67 6.08
N ALA A 283 7.01 7.33 5.05
CA ALA A 283 6.25 8.34 4.32
C ALA A 283 6.44 8.20 2.81
N ASP A 284 5.46 8.72 2.07
CA ASP A 284 5.59 8.99 0.65
C ASP A 284 6.00 10.46 0.49
N ILE A 285 7.06 10.74 -0.25
CA ILE A 285 7.55 12.11 -0.47
C ILE A 285 7.66 12.38 -1.96
N ALA A 286 7.32 13.57 -2.40
CA ALA A 286 7.38 13.96 -3.80
C ALA A 286 8.02 15.33 -3.97
N GLY A 287 8.68 15.56 -5.11
CA GLY A 287 9.30 16.83 -5.40
C GLY A 287 10.25 16.77 -6.59
N VAL A 288 11.01 17.84 -6.78
CA VAL A 288 11.98 17.98 -7.87
C VAL A 288 13.37 17.57 -7.39
N ILE A 289 14.08 16.76 -8.17
CA ILE A 289 15.48 16.45 -7.93
C ILE A 289 16.34 17.69 -8.13
N ARG A 290 17.01 18.15 -7.08
CA ARG A 290 17.95 19.29 -7.11
C ARG A 290 19.35 18.88 -7.50
N SER A 291 19.80 17.75 -6.99
CA SER A 291 21.15 17.23 -7.22
C SER A 291 21.20 15.72 -6.97
N MET A 292 22.25 15.11 -7.50
CA MET A 292 22.51 13.67 -7.37
C MET A 292 23.99 13.43 -7.16
N ASP A 293 24.30 12.51 -6.25
CA ASP A 293 25.65 12.04 -6.02
C ASP A 293 26.04 10.96 -7.03
N GLU A 294 27.34 10.71 -7.14
CA GLU A 294 27.86 9.53 -7.83
C GLU A 294 27.43 8.25 -7.10
N LYS A 295 27.04 7.23 -7.87
CA LYS A 295 26.73 5.91 -7.33
C LYS A 295 27.97 5.33 -6.63
N ARG A 296 27.77 4.81 -5.42
CA ARG A 296 28.80 4.14 -4.62
C ARG A 296 28.48 2.66 -4.47
N THR A 297 29.50 1.81 -4.49
CA THR A 297 29.37 0.37 -4.23
C THR A 297 30.16 -0.05 -2.99
N PHE A 298 29.74 -1.14 -2.35
CA PHE A 298 30.37 -1.70 -1.16
C PHE A 298 30.16 -3.22 -1.08
N ASP A 299 31.08 -3.94 -0.44
CA ASP A 299 30.94 -5.39 -0.21
C ASP A 299 30.01 -5.66 1.00
N ARG A 300 29.10 -6.62 0.88
CA ARG A 300 28.27 -7.13 1.98
C ARG A 300 28.92 -8.34 2.66
N ASP A 301 28.49 -8.63 3.90
CA ASP A 301 28.99 -9.77 4.68
C ASP A 301 28.69 -11.14 4.06
N ASP A 302 27.64 -11.22 3.23
CA ASP A 302 27.27 -12.41 2.45
C ASP A 302 28.09 -12.58 1.16
N GLY A 303 28.98 -11.63 0.85
CA GLY A 303 29.80 -11.62 -0.34
C GLY A 303 29.13 -11.02 -1.58
N SER A 304 27.90 -10.52 -1.47
CA SER A 304 27.24 -9.74 -2.53
C SER A 304 27.76 -8.29 -2.57
N GLU A 305 27.64 -7.61 -3.71
CA GLU A 305 27.93 -6.18 -3.83
C GLU A 305 26.65 -5.37 -3.55
N GLY A 306 26.73 -4.43 -2.62
CA GLY A 306 25.72 -3.41 -2.38
C GLY A 306 26.04 -2.11 -3.12
N GLN A 307 25.00 -1.35 -3.41
CA GLN A 307 25.15 -0.03 -4.01
C GLN A 307 24.17 0.97 -3.40
N VAL A 308 24.59 2.23 -3.39
CA VAL A 308 23.81 3.36 -2.90
C VAL A 308 24.11 4.61 -3.72
N ARG A 309 23.08 5.41 -3.99
CA ARG A 309 23.19 6.72 -4.62
C ARG A 309 22.31 7.69 -3.86
N ASN A 310 22.82 8.88 -3.52
CA ASN A 310 21.99 9.88 -2.86
C ASN A 310 21.48 10.89 -3.87
N VAL A 311 20.28 11.37 -3.63
CA VAL A 311 19.70 12.51 -4.34
C VAL A 311 19.19 13.55 -3.34
N ARG A 312 19.09 14.80 -3.76
CA ARG A 312 18.43 15.87 -2.99
C ARG A 312 17.08 16.16 -3.62
N LEU A 313 16.01 15.85 -2.90
CA LEU A 313 14.63 16.13 -3.29
C LEU A 313 14.19 17.44 -2.65
N GLN A 314 13.47 18.28 -3.40
CA GLN A 314 12.85 19.47 -2.87
C GLN A 314 11.38 19.54 -3.28
N ASP A 315 10.52 19.81 -2.31
CA ASP A 315 9.13 20.21 -2.51
C ASP A 315 8.96 21.71 -2.19
N ASP A 316 7.72 22.18 -2.06
CA ASP A 316 7.43 23.57 -1.69
C ASP A 316 7.75 23.90 -0.22
N THR A 317 7.92 22.88 0.63
CA THR A 317 8.05 23.03 2.09
C THR A 317 9.47 22.90 2.59
N GLY A 318 10.33 22.13 1.92
CA GLY A 318 11.67 21.85 2.37
C GLY A 318 12.51 21.06 1.37
N ASP A 319 13.68 20.65 1.81
CA ASP A 319 14.57 19.82 1.02
C ASP A 319 15.16 18.68 1.84
N ILE A 320 15.11 17.47 1.30
CA ILE A 320 15.56 16.26 1.99
C ILE A 320 16.51 15.47 1.13
N ARG A 321 17.46 14.80 1.79
CA ARG A 321 18.32 13.83 1.13
C ARG A 321 17.62 12.49 1.08
N VAL A 322 17.61 11.85 -0.08
CA VAL A 322 17.06 10.51 -0.28
C VAL A 322 18.20 9.55 -0.64
N ALA A 323 18.38 8.50 0.14
CA ALA A 323 19.33 7.42 -0.12
C ALA A 323 18.66 6.30 -0.92
N LEU A 324 19.07 6.12 -2.17
CA LEU A 324 18.57 5.09 -3.07
C LEU A 324 19.42 3.84 -2.94
N TRP A 325 18.84 2.76 -2.42
CA TRP A 325 19.55 1.51 -2.19
C TRP A 325 19.33 0.49 -3.30
N GLY A 326 20.35 -0.33 -3.57
CA GLY A 326 20.23 -1.42 -4.53
C GLY A 326 19.91 -0.90 -5.93
N GLU A 327 18.97 -1.52 -6.63
CA GLU A 327 18.64 -1.23 -8.03
C GLU A 327 18.09 0.18 -8.24
N LYS A 328 17.49 0.78 -7.20
CA LYS A 328 17.05 2.18 -7.22
C LYS A 328 18.19 3.16 -7.47
N ALA A 329 19.43 2.79 -7.09
CA ALA A 329 20.61 3.59 -7.36
C ALA A 329 20.95 3.70 -8.86
N ASP A 330 20.45 2.77 -9.68
CA ASP A 330 20.64 2.74 -11.14
C ASP A 330 19.58 3.50 -11.93
N ARG A 331 18.58 4.10 -11.25
CA ARG A 331 17.52 4.86 -11.92
C ARG A 331 18.08 6.04 -12.72
N ASP A 332 17.52 6.23 -13.90
CA ASP A 332 17.86 7.31 -14.82
C ASP A 332 17.09 8.59 -14.44
N ILE A 333 17.34 9.05 -13.21
CA ILE A 333 16.81 10.31 -12.69
C ILE A 333 17.95 11.33 -12.56
N GLY A 334 17.62 12.60 -12.75
CA GLY A 334 18.54 13.71 -12.75
C GLY A 334 17.92 15.04 -12.32
N PRO A 335 18.74 16.10 -12.23
CA PRO A 335 18.27 17.40 -11.77
C PRO A 335 17.18 17.98 -12.67
N GLY A 336 16.05 18.34 -12.05
CA GLY A 336 14.86 18.86 -12.74
C GLY A 336 13.73 17.84 -12.88
N ASP A 337 13.99 16.55 -12.68
CA ASP A 337 12.93 15.53 -12.77
C ASP A 337 12.01 15.61 -11.53
N GLU A 338 10.71 15.55 -11.76
CA GLU A 338 9.67 15.42 -10.73
C GLU A 338 9.49 13.94 -10.40
N VAL A 339 9.72 13.58 -9.14
CA VAL A 339 9.67 12.18 -8.70
C VAL A 339 8.97 12.06 -7.36
N MET A 340 8.32 10.93 -7.16
CA MET A 340 7.78 10.48 -5.89
C MET A 340 8.59 9.26 -5.42
N PHE A 341 9.07 9.34 -4.18
CA PHE A 341 9.63 8.22 -3.46
C PHE A 341 8.60 7.71 -2.47
N THR A 342 8.28 6.43 -2.59
CA THR A 342 7.26 5.82 -1.76
C THR A 342 7.86 5.04 -0.61
N ASP A 343 7.13 4.90 0.50
CA ASP A 343 7.50 4.07 1.65
C ASP A 343 8.95 4.31 2.11
N VAL A 344 9.40 5.58 2.08
CA VAL A 344 10.74 5.94 2.53
C VAL A 344 10.79 5.95 4.04
N GLU A 345 11.84 5.35 4.59
CA GLU A 345 12.05 5.32 6.04
C GLU A 345 12.85 6.57 6.44
N ILE A 346 12.30 7.40 7.33
CA ILE A 346 12.97 8.62 7.81
C ILE A 346 13.92 8.26 8.95
N GLN A 347 15.20 8.54 8.74
CA GLN A 347 16.30 8.12 9.61
C GLN A 347 17.18 9.30 10.03
N ASP A 348 18.01 9.05 11.04
CA ASP A 348 19.04 10.00 11.47
C ASP A 348 20.09 10.18 10.36
N GLY A 349 20.17 11.40 9.85
CA GLY A 349 21.07 11.79 8.77
C GLY A 349 22.39 12.38 9.29
N TRP A 350 23.03 13.19 8.43
CA TRP A 350 24.31 13.80 8.77
C TRP A 350 24.10 15.19 9.41
N GLN A 351 24.80 15.48 10.51
CA GLN A 351 24.70 16.74 11.28
C GLN A 351 23.31 17.05 11.89
N ASP A 352 22.66 16.04 12.49
CA ASP A 352 21.36 16.21 13.19
C ASP A 352 20.18 16.59 12.25
N ASP A 353 20.34 16.44 10.93
CA ASP A 353 19.24 16.49 9.95
C ASP A 353 18.66 15.10 9.69
N ILE A 354 17.39 15.01 9.30
CA ILE A 354 16.76 13.75 8.86
C ILE A 354 17.17 13.39 7.41
N GLU A 355 17.23 12.10 7.11
CA GLU A 355 17.46 11.54 5.77
C GLU A 355 16.36 10.51 5.45
N ALA A 356 15.85 10.53 4.22
CA ALA A 356 14.92 9.53 3.73
C ALA A 356 15.68 8.35 3.12
N SER A 357 15.39 7.12 3.57
CA SER A 357 16.00 5.90 3.06
C SER A 357 15.02 5.13 2.18
N ALA A 358 15.27 5.10 0.87
CA ALA A 358 14.48 4.32 -0.09
C ALA A 358 15.01 2.87 -0.14
N GLY A 359 14.48 2.05 0.77
CA GLY A 359 14.85 0.65 0.97
C GLY A 359 14.22 -0.34 -0.03
N TRP A 360 14.01 -1.57 0.42
CA TRP A 360 13.44 -2.65 -0.40
C TRP A 360 11.92 -2.54 -0.57
N ARG A 361 11.22 -1.84 0.33
CA ARG A 361 9.77 -1.56 0.22
C ARG A 361 9.45 -0.35 -0.65
N ALA A 362 10.37 0.60 -0.71
CA ALA A 362 10.16 1.83 -1.44
C ALA A 362 9.99 1.57 -2.94
N SER A 363 9.29 2.47 -3.63
CA SER A 363 9.23 2.55 -5.10
C SER A 363 9.66 3.94 -5.56
N VAL A 364 10.10 4.06 -6.81
CA VAL A 364 10.45 5.36 -7.42
C VAL A 364 9.51 5.59 -8.59
N VAL A 365 8.59 6.55 -8.44
CA VAL A 365 7.59 6.88 -9.44
C VAL A 365 7.97 8.21 -10.09
N GLU A 366 8.18 8.19 -11.41
CA GLU A 366 8.40 9.41 -12.18
C GLU A 366 7.05 10.10 -12.40
N LEU A 367 6.97 11.39 -12.04
CA LEU A 367 5.77 12.18 -12.19
C LEU A 367 5.81 12.92 -13.53
N ALA A 368 4.67 13.00 -14.21
CA ALA A 368 4.55 13.82 -15.40
C ALA A 368 4.71 15.31 -15.03
N ASP A 369 5.37 16.10 -15.89
CA ASP A 369 5.59 17.54 -15.68
C ASP A 369 4.29 18.26 -15.26
N GLY A 370 4.26 18.79 -14.02
CA GLY A 370 3.12 19.54 -13.48
C GLY A 370 2.01 18.68 -12.89
N ALA A 371 2.27 17.41 -12.57
CA ALA A 371 1.40 16.59 -11.74
C ALA A 371 1.29 17.20 -10.34
N THR A 372 0.07 17.46 -9.88
CA THR A 372 -0.18 17.91 -8.51
C THR A 372 -0.29 16.70 -7.60
N THR A 373 0.56 16.60 -6.58
CA THR A 373 0.35 15.65 -5.49
C THR A 373 -0.70 16.17 -4.53
N THR A 374 -1.50 15.28 -3.95
CA THR A 374 -2.33 15.63 -2.80
C THR A 374 -1.48 15.58 -1.54
N VAL A 375 -1.65 16.57 -0.66
CA VAL A 375 -0.96 16.62 0.63
C VAL A 375 -1.77 15.84 1.65
N SER A 376 -1.15 14.86 2.30
CA SER A 376 -1.78 14.07 3.36
C SER A 376 -1.96 14.93 4.62
N GLY A 377 -3.12 15.59 4.77
CA GLY A 377 -3.48 16.35 5.96
C GLY A 377 -4.99 16.37 6.18
N ASP A 378 -5.44 16.24 7.44
CA ASP A 378 -6.85 16.31 7.85
C ASP A 378 -7.56 17.53 7.25
N ASP A 379 -8.37 17.34 6.20
CA ASP A 379 -9.34 18.34 5.79
C ASP A 379 -10.70 17.71 5.49
N GLU A 380 -11.69 18.11 6.29
CA GLU A 380 -13.10 18.02 5.92
C GLU A 380 -13.33 18.76 4.59
N PRO A 381 -14.28 18.30 3.75
CA PRO A 381 -14.31 18.71 2.35
C PRO A 381 -14.74 20.17 2.23
N SER A 382 -13.88 21.01 1.63
CA SER A 382 -14.26 22.34 1.17
C SER A 382 -14.48 22.31 -0.35
N GLU A 383 -15.69 22.70 -0.75
CA GLU A 383 -16.22 22.62 -2.10
C GLU A 383 -15.43 23.47 -3.13
N ASN A 384 -15.09 22.84 -4.25
CA ASN A 384 -14.91 23.38 -5.61
C ASN A 384 -14.67 24.90 -5.75
N ALA A 385 -13.45 25.24 -6.17
CA ALA A 385 -13.22 26.44 -6.97
C ALA A 385 -12.22 26.15 -8.09
N GLU A 386 -12.76 25.72 -9.24
CA GLU A 386 -12.07 25.83 -10.52
C GLU A 386 -11.73 27.30 -10.79
N THR A 387 -10.48 27.70 -10.57
CA THR A 387 -10.02 29.05 -10.93
C THR A 387 -9.55 29.07 -12.38
N GLY A 388 -10.52 29.18 -13.28
CA GLY A 388 -10.30 29.53 -14.68
C GLY A 388 -9.75 30.95 -14.82
N LEU A 389 -8.59 31.05 -15.47
CA LEU A 389 -7.92 32.28 -15.90
C LEU A 389 -8.72 32.98 -17.01
N ASP A 390 -9.75 33.75 -16.67
CA ASP A 390 -10.40 34.66 -17.64
C ASP A 390 -11.15 35.82 -16.93
N ALA A 391 -10.41 36.77 -16.35
CA ALA A 391 -11.02 38.03 -15.88
C ALA A 391 -10.02 39.19 -15.72
N TYR A 392 -9.29 39.54 -16.79
CA TYR A 392 -8.68 40.88 -16.88
C TYR A 392 -9.10 41.56 -18.19
N ALA A 393 -10.32 42.10 -18.17
CA ALA A 393 -10.73 43.14 -19.10
C ALA A 393 -11.64 44.14 -18.40
N ASP A 394 -11.35 45.41 -18.70
CA ASP A 394 -12.12 46.62 -18.44
C ASP A 394 -11.93 47.32 -17.09
N GLY A 395 -11.25 48.47 -17.18
CA GLY A 395 -11.13 49.43 -16.10
C GLY A 395 -12.33 50.36 -16.00
N THR A 396 -12.49 50.95 -14.83
CA THR A 396 -13.10 52.28 -14.61
C THR A 396 -12.88 52.65 -13.14
N ALA A 397 -12.19 53.77 -12.89
CA ALA A 397 -12.16 54.42 -11.58
C ALA A 397 -13.56 54.95 -11.22
N PRO A 398 -13.92 55.02 -9.93
CA PRO A 398 -13.99 56.37 -9.37
C PRO A 398 -13.60 56.53 -7.87
N GLU A 399 -13.01 57.70 -7.67
CA GLU A 399 -12.96 58.65 -6.55
C GLU A 399 -13.62 58.36 -5.18
N ALA A 400 -12.78 58.51 -4.15
CA ALA A 400 -12.90 59.34 -2.94
C ALA A 400 -14.24 59.48 -2.19
N ALA A 401 -14.23 59.06 -0.92
CA ALA A 401 -14.89 59.78 0.17
C ALA A 401 -14.16 59.57 1.50
N SER A 402 -13.75 60.71 2.05
CA SER A 402 -13.18 60.94 3.38
C SER A 402 -14.09 60.49 4.54
N ASN A 403 -13.50 60.02 5.64
CA ASN A 403 -13.77 60.62 6.95
C ASN A 403 -12.71 60.30 8.01
N ASP A 404 -12.56 61.28 8.88
CA ASP A 404 -11.45 61.64 9.77
C ASP A 404 -11.74 61.21 11.23
N ALA A 405 -10.69 60.79 11.95
CA ALA A 405 -10.45 60.93 13.40
C ALA A 405 -9.27 59.99 13.75
N GLY A 406 -8.04 60.44 13.97
CA GLY A 406 -7.58 61.28 15.08
C GLY A 406 -7.34 60.39 16.31
N GLY A 407 -6.16 60.24 16.90
CA GLY A 407 -4.80 60.70 16.68
C GLY A 407 -3.99 60.19 17.88
N ASP A 408 -2.68 60.01 17.76
CA ASP A 408 -1.72 60.33 18.82
C ASP A 408 -0.31 60.22 18.26
N ALA A 409 0.45 61.30 18.49
CA ALA A 409 1.80 61.49 18.02
C ALA A 409 2.79 60.96 19.06
N ALA A 410 3.78 60.20 18.62
CA ALA A 410 5.06 60.08 19.31
C ALA A 410 6.18 60.13 18.26
N ASP A 411 6.73 61.33 18.17
CA ASP A 411 7.98 61.78 17.57
C ASP A 411 9.11 60.73 17.59
N SER A 412 9.75 60.53 16.44
CA SER A 412 11.05 59.87 16.27
C SER A 412 11.67 60.29 14.93
N ALA A 413 12.20 61.51 14.93
CA ALA A 413 13.39 61.98 14.21
C ALA A 413 13.77 61.30 12.87
N ASP A 414 13.60 62.07 11.79
CA ASP A 414 14.45 62.04 10.62
C ASP A 414 15.94 62.02 11.03
N THR A 415 16.64 60.98 10.59
CA THR A 415 18.09 61.01 10.45
C THR A 415 18.37 60.64 8.99
N ASP A 416 18.53 61.67 8.16
CA ASP A 416 19.37 61.61 6.97
C ASP A 416 20.75 61.14 7.41
N GLY A 417 21.05 59.87 7.17
CA GLY A 417 22.37 59.28 7.30
C GLY A 417 22.83 58.83 5.92
N ASP A 418 23.78 59.56 5.35
CA ASP A 418 24.64 59.08 4.27
C ASP A 418 25.12 57.66 4.59
N ALA A 419 24.56 56.65 3.91
CA ALA A 419 25.09 55.31 3.91
C ALA A 419 26.17 55.26 2.82
N ASP A 420 27.43 55.42 3.24
CA ASP A 420 28.61 55.06 2.47
C ASP A 420 28.47 53.58 2.06
N GLY A 421 27.96 53.33 0.85
CA GLY A 421 27.92 51.98 0.29
C GLY A 421 29.35 51.50 -0.01
N GLU A 422 29.63 50.23 0.27
CA GLU A 422 30.95 49.66 0.04
C GLU A 422 31.08 49.19 -1.42
N ASP A 423 32.18 49.54 -2.09
CA ASP A 423 32.50 49.00 -3.41
C ASP A 423 32.94 47.53 -3.26
N VAL A 424 32.13 46.59 -3.73
CA VAL A 424 32.34 45.15 -3.60
C VAL A 424 32.41 44.50 -4.98
N GLU A 425 33.21 43.43 -5.09
CA GLU A 425 33.25 42.53 -6.25
C GLU A 425 32.83 41.13 -5.79
N PHE A 426 31.83 40.55 -6.45
CA PHE A 426 31.26 39.24 -6.13
C PHE A 426 31.28 38.37 -7.39
N THR A 427 31.79 37.13 -7.28
CA THR A 427 31.80 36.18 -8.40
C THR A 427 31.01 34.95 -7.99
N GLY A 428 29.92 34.70 -8.70
CA GLY A 428 29.05 33.56 -8.41
C GLY A 428 28.35 33.05 -9.65
N THR A 429 27.71 31.90 -9.50
CA THR A 429 26.85 31.31 -10.51
C THR A 429 25.45 31.88 -10.38
N VAL A 430 24.84 32.27 -11.49
CA VAL A 430 23.48 32.81 -11.54
C VAL A 430 22.48 31.71 -11.18
N VAL A 431 21.88 31.80 -9.99
CA VAL A 431 20.83 30.90 -9.50
C VAL A 431 19.43 31.50 -9.70
N GLN A 432 19.35 32.82 -9.93
CA GLN A 432 18.15 33.52 -10.38
C GLN A 432 18.50 34.58 -11.43
N ALA A 433 17.90 34.49 -12.62
CA ALA A 433 18.13 35.42 -13.74
C ALA A 433 17.01 36.48 -13.92
N ARG A 434 16.12 36.61 -12.93
CA ARG A 434 15.05 37.62 -12.87
C ARG A 434 15.45 38.75 -11.92
N ASP A 435 14.71 39.85 -11.87
CA ASP A 435 15.03 40.98 -10.98
C ASP A 435 14.57 40.71 -9.53
N PRO A 436 15.47 40.80 -8.52
CA PRO A 436 16.92 40.98 -8.62
C PRO A 436 17.65 39.67 -8.98
N VAL A 437 18.77 39.78 -9.70
CA VAL A 437 19.61 38.62 -10.08
C VAL A 437 20.24 38.05 -8.82
N ILE A 438 20.24 36.73 -8.63
CA ILE A 438 20.91 36.10 -7.48
C ILE A 438 22.11 35.29 -7.96
N LEU A 439 23.26 35.55 -7.33
CA LEU A 439 24.52 34.85 -7.56
C LEU A 439 24.89 34.04 -6.32
N ASP A 440 25.43 32.84 -6.53
CA ASP A 440 25.94 31.97 -5.47
C ASP A 440 27.40 31.61 -5.74
N ASP A 441 28.29 31.85 -4.78
CA ASP A 441 29.72 31.49 -4.86
C ASP A 441 30.06 30.11 -4.25
N GLY A 442 29.04 29.41 -3.73
CA GLY A 442 29.14 28.13 -3.04
C GLY A 442 29.26 28.27 -1.51
N THR A 443 29.34 29.49 -0.98
CA THR A 443 29.35 29.79 0.45
C THR A 443 28.30 30.80 0.88
N GLU A 444 27.98 31.77 0.02
CA GLU A 444 26.98 32.80 0.27
C GLU A 444 26.26 33.20 -1.02
N THR A 445 25.02 33.71 -0.86
CA THR A 445 24.22 34.22 -1.99
C THR A 445 24.19 35.75 -1.96
N MET A 446 24.28 36.35 -3.15
CA MET A 446 24.29 37.80 -3.33
C MET A 446 23.14 38.23 -4.24
N SER A 447 22.28 39.10 -3.74
CA SER A 447 21.24 39.76 -4.55
C SER A 447 21.85 40.94 -5.31
N VAL A 448 21.71 40.93 -6.62
CA VAL A 448 22.32 41.88 -7.55
C VAL A 448 21.25 42.59 -8.37
N GLU A 449 21.23 43.91 -8.33
CA GLU A 449 20.50 44.72 -9.31
C GLU A 449 21.37 44.95 -10.54
N THR A 450 20.93 44.47 -11.70
CA THR A 450 21.63 44.70 -12.95
C THR A 450 20.68 44.69 -14.14
N ASP A 451 20.93 45.57 -15.12
CA ASP A 451 20.26 45.54 -16.43
C ASP A 451 20.93 44.55 -17.40
N ALA A 452 21.94 43.79 -16.97
CA ALA A 452 22.65 42.84 -17.81
C ALA A 452 21.84 41.55 -18.03
N ASP A 453 21.70 41.11 -19.27
CA ASP A 453 21.12 39.81 -19.60
C ASP A 453 22.05 38.69 -19.12
N VAL A 454 21.66 37.99 -18.05
CA VAL A 454 22.34 36.83 -17.50
C VAL A 454 21.48 35.57 -17.67
N THR A 455 22.11 34.40 -17.76
CA THR A 455 21.40 33.11 -17.86
C THR A 455 21.61 32.26 -16.60
N LEU A 456 20.60 31.50 -16.19
CA LEU A 456 20.74 30.52 -15.11
C LEU A 456 21.93 29.58 -15.37
N GLY A 457 22.73 29.33 -14.34
CA GLY A 457 23.96 28.51 -14.41
C GLY A 457 25.18 29.23 -15.00
N GLN A 458 25.07 30.48 -15.45
CA GLN A 458 26.21 31.27 -15.91
C GLN A 458 27.02 31.77 -14.70
N THR A 459 28.34 31.55 -14.68
CA THR A 459 29.22 32.22 -13.72
C THR A 459 29.52 33.63 -14.21
N VAL A 460 29.25 34.63 -13.36
CA VAL A 460 29.48 36.05 -13.65
C VAL A 460 30.22 36.71 -12.49
N THR A 461 31.07 37.69 -12.81
CA THR A 461 31.68 38.57 -11.81
C THR A 461 30.99 39.92 -11.88
N VAL A 462 30.42 40.35 -10.76
CA VAL A 462 29.72 41.63 -10.62
C VAL A 462 30.49 42.55 -9.71
N ARG A 463 30.67 43.79 -10.13
CA ARG A 463 31.25 44.86 -9.32
C ARG A 463 30.28 46.01 -9.18
N GLY A 464 30.13 46.51 -7.96
CA GLY A 464 29.17 47.55 -7.66
C GLY A 464 29.17 47.99 -6.21
N THR A 465 28.16 48.75 -5.83
CA THR A 465 28.01 49.25 -4.46
C THR A 465 27.04 48.38 -3.67
N LEU A 466 27.46 47.85 -2.53
CA LEU A 466 26.60 47.08 -1.63
C LEU A 466 25.83 48.01 -0.68
N ARG A 467 24.49 47.90 -0.66
CA ARG A 467 23.59 48.58 0.27
C ARG A 467 22.51 47.62 0.75
N ASP A 468 22.32 47.54 2.07
CA ASP A 468 21.25 46.72 2.67
C ASP A 468 21.15 45.30 2.08
N ASP A 469 22.31 44.62 1.99
CA ASP A 469 22.46 43.26 1.44
C ASP A 469 22.10 43.09 -0.05
N ARG A 470 22.02 44.21 -0.79
CA ARG A 470 21.82 44.24 -2.24
C ARG A 470 22.97 44.96 -2.94
N LEU A 471 23.52 44.33 -3.98
CA LEU A 471 24.62 44.86 -4.77
C LEU A 471 24.06 45.55 -6.03
N ASP A 472 24.18 46.88 -6.08
CA ASP A 472 23.88 47.69 -7.27
C ASP A 472 25.02 47.52 -8.30
N ALA A 473 24.82 46.73 -9.36
CA ALA A 473 25.87 46.42 -10.32
C ALA A 473 26.23 47.61 -11.22
N GLU A 474 27.47 48.06 -11.17
CA GLU A 474 28.03 49.01 -12.13
C GLU A 474 28.64 48.29 -13.35
N GLU A 475 29.08 47.04 -13.16
CA GLU A 475 29.71 46.23 -14.19
C GLU A 475 29.46 44.72 -13.95
N VAL A 476 29.10 44.00 -15.02
CA VAL A 476 28.92 42.54 -15.04
C VAL A 476 29.81 41.96 -16.13
N ARG A 477 30.62 40.94 -15.81
CA ARG A 477 31.59 40.32 -16.73
C ARG A 477 31.53 38.79 -16.74
#